data_AF-A0A7K6AHH1-F1
#
_entry.id   AF-A0A7K6AHH1-F1
#
_cell.length_a   1.000
_cell.length_b   1.000
_cell.length_c   1.000
_cell.angle_alpha   90.00
_cell.angle_beta   90.00
_cell.angle_gamma   90.00
#
_symmetry.space_group_name_H-M   'P 1'
#
loop_
_entity.id
_entity.type
_entity.pdbx_description
1 polymer ?
#
loop_
_entity_poly.entity_id
_entity_poly.type
_entity_poly.pdbx_seq_one_letter_code
_entity_poly.pdbx_strand_id
1 'polypeptide(L)'
;GRHRWVIYTEEMNGKNTFWEVDGSMVPPEWHRWLHSMTDDPPTTHPPVAHKYISENHKLNLSGTPGQYVPYSTTRKKIQEWVPPTTAPK
;
A
#
# COMPACT_ATOMS: atom_id res chain seq x y z
N GLY A 1 1.18 20.20 18.20
CA GLY A 1 0.84 18.77 17.99
C GLY A 1 1.70 17.83 18.81
N ARG A 2 1.79 17.99 20.15
CA ARG A 2 2.39 16.99 21.07
C ARG A 2 1.34 16.27 21.93
N HIS A 3 0.06 16.59 21.71
CA HIS A 3 -1.07 16.11 22.52
C HIS A 3 -1.58 14.73 22.07
N ARG A 4 -1.15 14.26 20.89
CA ARG A 4 -1.42 12.91 20.35
C ARG A 4 -0.10 12.34 19.86
N TRP A 5 0.16 11.09 20.21
CA TRP A 5 1.32 10.32 19.75
C TRP A 5 0.95 8.85 19.62
N VAL A 6 1.77 8.09 18.90
CA VAL A 6 1.64 6.66 18.73
C VAL A 6 2.93 5.97 19.17
N ILE A 7 2.81 4.86 19.88
CA ILE A 7 3.91 3.91 20.11
C ILE A 7 3.71 2.81 19.08
N TYR A 8 4.70 2.63 18.20
CA TYR A 8 4.63 1.67 17.10
C TYR A 8 4.74 0.23 17.59
N THR A 9 4.24 -0.70 16.78
CA THR A 9 4.37 -2.15 17.03
C THR A 9 5.81 -2.62 16.79
N GLU A 10 6.22 -3.66 17.52
CA GLU A 10 7.55 -4.27 17.39
C GLU A 10 7.68 -5.15 16.13
N GLU A 11 6.55 -5.62 15.60
CA GLU A 11 6.48 -6.34 14.33
C GLU A 11 5.25 -5.86 13.52
N MET A 12 5.45 -5.60 12.23
CA MET A 12 4.37 -5.27 11.29
C MET A 12 4.60 -5.96 9.95
N ASN A 13 3.58 -6.65 9.44
CA ASN A 13 3.59 -7.31 8.13
C ASN A 13 4.79 -8.25 7.91
N GLY A 14 5.24 -8.94 8.97
CA GLY A 14 6.39 -9.84 8.95
C GLY A 14 7.76 -9.15 8.95
N LYS A 15 7.80 -7.82 9.09
CA LYS A 15 9.03 -7.04 9.28
C LYS A 15 9.21 -6.76 10.78
N ASN A 16 10.43 -6.98 11.29
CA ASN A 16 10.80 -6.53 12.63
C ASN A 16 10.96 -5.00 12.62
N THR A 17 10.09 -4.32 13.35
CA THR A 17 9.97 -2.86 13.40
C THR A 17 10.35 -2.29 14.77
N PHE A 18 10.93 -3.11 15.65
CA PHE A 18 11.32 -2.74 17.00
C PHE A 18 12.22 -1.49 17.04
N TRP A 19 13.19 -1.40 16.13
CA TRP A 19 14.06 -0.22 15.97
C TRP A 19 13.82 0.56 14.67
N GLU A 20 13.21 -0.06 13.66
CA GLU A 20 12.93 0.54 12.36
C GLU A 20 11.48 1.01 12.24
N VAL A 21 11.08 1.90 13.16
CA VAL A 21 9.74 2.50 13.13
C VAL A 21 9.60 3.45 11.94
N ASP A 22 8.48 3.37 11.23
CA ASP A 22 8.18 4.24 10.09
C ASP A 22 6.82 4.92 10.28
N GLY A 23 6.72 6.20 9.93
CA GLY A 23 5.47 6.96 9.98
C GLY A 23 4.39 6.39 9.06
N SER A 24 4.77 5.68 8.00
CA SER A 24 3.84 5.01 7.08
C SER A 24 3.12 3.79 7.69
N MET A 25 3.52 3.34 8.88
CA MET A 25 2.91 2.21 9.59
C MET A 25 1.53 2.53 10.16
N VAL A 26 1.20 3.81 10.34
CA VAL A 26 -0.11 4.22 10.87
C VAL A 26 -1.20 3.93 9.84
N PRO A 27 -2.22 3.14 10.17
CA PRO A 27 -3.27 2.82 9.22
C PRO A 27 -4.16 4.05 8.96
N PRO A 28 -4.88 4.11 7.82
CA PRO A 28 -5.57 5.32 7.37
C PRO A 28 -6.60 5.88 8.36
N GLU A 29 -7.28 5.01 9.10
CA GLU A 29 -8.28 5.39 10.10
C GLU A 29 -7.67 6.10 11.30
N TRP A 30 -6.48 5.68 11.75
CA TRP A 30 -5.75 6.33 12.83
C TRP A 30 -4.94 7.54 12.36
N HIS A 31 -4.55 7.57 11.09
CA HIS A 31 -3.84 8.70 10.49
C HIS A 31 -4.66 10.00 10.59
N ARG A 32 -5.98 9.96 10.34
CA ARG A 32 -6.85 11.14 10.45
C ARG A 32 -6.84 11.73 11.87
N TRP A 33 -6.92 10.87 12.88
CA TRP A 33 -6.94 11.29 14.28
C TRP A 33 -5.57 11.77 14.76
N LEU A 34 -4.50 11.06 14.40
CA LEU A 34 -3.12 11.42 14.77
C LEU A 34 -2.71 12.77 14.19
N HIS A 35 -3.09 13.04 12.93
CA HIS A 35 -2.82 14.31 12.26
C HIS A 35 -3.81 15.42 12.58
N SER A 36 -4.68 15.24 13.59
CA SER A 36 -5.65 16.26 14.03
C SER A 36 -6.60 16.74 12.90
N MET A 37 -6.91 15.87 11.94
CA MET A 37 -7.93 16.16 10.92
C MET A 37 -9.35 15.98 11.46
N THR A 38 -9.48 15.18 12.51
CA THR A 38 -10.72 14.89 13.26
C THR A 38 -10.36 14.76 14.74
N ASP A 39 -11.27 15.19 15.61
CA ASP A 39 -11.11 14.99 17.06
C ASP A 39 -11.48 13.59 17.49
N ASP A 40 -12.39 12.98 16.74
CA ASP A 40 -12.93 11.66 17.02
C ASP A 40 -11.97 10.54 16.58
N PRO A 41 -11.62 9.60 17.48
CA PRO A 41 -10.84 8.43 17.11
C PRO A 41 -11.69 7.41 16.34
N PRO A 42 -11.07 6.53 15.54
CA PRO A 42 -11.79 5.50 14.78
C PRO A 42 -12.49 4.45 15.67
N THR A 43 -12.20 4.41 16.97
CA THR A 43 -12.92 3.59 17.96
C THR A 43 -14.31 4.13 18.28
N THR A 44 -14.47 5.45 18.33
CA THR A 44 -15.76 6.11 18.59
C THR A 44 -16.54 6.30 17.29
N HIS A 45 -15.84 6.65 16.21
CA HIS A 45 -16.42 6.88 14.90
C HIS A 45 -15.72 5.99 13.85
N PRO A 46 -16.17 4.73 13.70
CA PRO A 46 -15.52 3.79 12.78
C PRO A 46 -15.65 4.26 11.33
N PRO A 47 -14.62 4.02 10.50
CA PRO A 47 -14.68 4.33 9.09
C PRO A 47 -15.76 3.49 8.38
N VAL A 48 -16.33 4.04 7.31
CA VAL A 48 -17.29 3.30 6.49
C VAL A 48 -16.57 2.14 5.81
N ALA A 49 -17.02 0.91 6.09
CA ALA A 49 -16.47 -0.28 5.48
C ALA A 49 -16.90 -0.40 4.01
N HIS A 50 -15.93 -0.49 3.11
CA HIS A 50 -16.16 -0.76 1.69
C HIS A 50 -15.41 -2.01 1.25
N LYS A 51 -16.02 -2.79 0.35
CA LYS A 51 -15.47 -4.08 -0.14
C LYS A 51 -14.08 -3.98 -0.80
N TYR A 52 -13.71 -2.79 -1.29
CA TYR A 52 -12.44 -2.54 -1.97
C TYR A 52 -11.35 -2.00 -1.03
N ILE A 53 -11.70 -1.64 0.22
CA ILE A 53 -10.71 -1.18 1.19
C ILE A 53 -9.91 -2.39 1.64
N SER A 54 -8.59 -2.25 1.66
CA SER A 54 -7.70 -3.33 2.10
C SER A 54 -7.87 -3.54 3.59
N GLU A 55 -8.14 -4.78 4.00
CA GLU A 55 -8.22 -5.17 5.42
C GLU A 55 -6.85 -5.09 6.11
N ASN A 56 -5.77 -5.31 5.36
CA ASN A 56 -4.41 -5.29 5.88
C ASN A 56 -3.65 -4.08 5.31
N HIS A 57 -3.37 -3.11 6.19
CA HIS A 57 -2.57 -1.94 5.86
C HIS A 57 -1.13 -2.33 5.53
N LYS A 58 -0.60 -1.85 4.39
CA LYS A 58 0.79 -2.08 3.98
C LYS A 58 1.61 -0.82 4.20
N LEU A 59 2.70 -0.97 4.94
CA LEU A 59 3.73 0.06 5.10
C LEU A 59 4.42 0.38 3.76
N ASN A 60 5.19 1.45 3.72
CA ASN A 60 5.93 1.86 2.54
C ASN A 60 6.91 0.78 2.03
N LEU A 61 6.62 0.21 0.85
CA LEU A 61 7.42 -0.85 0.25
C LEU A 61 8.58 -0.35 -0.62
N SER A 62 8.84 0.97 -0.67
CA SER A 62 9.95 1.53 -1.46
C SER A 62 11.29 0.92 -1.05
N GLY A 63 12.12 0.54 -2.03
CA GLY A 63 13.43 -0.09 -1.78
C GLY A 63 13.36 -1.58 -1.41
N THR A 64 12.16 -2.16 -1.30
CA THR A 64 11.96 -3.60 -1.12
C THR A 64 11.58 -4.26 -2.45
N PRO A 65 11.67 -5.61 -2.57
CA PRO A 65 11.16 -6.33 -3.74
C PRO A 65 9.68 -6.08 -4.04
N GLY A 66 8.89 -5.62 -3.04
CA GLY A 66 7.48 -5.29 -3.18
C GLY A 66 7.19 -3.86 -3.64
N GLN A 67 8.20 -3.09 -4.04
CA GLN A 67 8.02 -1.70 -4.50
C GLN A 67 7.18 -1.62 -5.79
N TYR A 68 6.48 -0.50 -5.98
CA TYR A 68 5.76 -0.26 -7.21
C TYR A 68 6.71 -0.04 -8.39
N VAL A 69 6.57 -0.85 -9.44
CA VAL A 69 7.31 -0.70 -10.70
C VAL A 69 6.32 -0.27 -11.79
N PRO A 70 6.50 0.91 -12.40
CA PRO A 70 5.61 1.36 -13.46
C PRO A 70 5.79 0.51 -14.72
N TYR A 71 4.67 0.17 -15.36
CA TYR A 71 4.62 -0.51 -16.64
C TYR A 71 3.56 0.15 -17.53
N SER A 72 3.67 -0.04 -18.85
CA SER A 72 2.63 0.42 -19.77
C SER A 72 1.36 -0.41 -19.54
N THR A 73 0.30 0.24 -19.07
CA THR A 73 -1.03 -0.37 -18.89
C THR A 73 -1.77 -0.55 -20.23
N THR A 74 -1.18 -0.08 -21.33
CA THR A 74 -1.74 -0.20 -22.67
C THR A 74 -1.28 -1.47 -23.37
N ARG A 75 -2.18 -2.07 -24.15
CA ARG A 75 -1.85 -3.20 -25.03
C ARG A 75 -1.10 -2.71 -26.27
N LYS A 76 -0.34 -3.60 -26.91
CA LYS A 76 0.30 -3.33 -28.21
C LYS A 76 -0.78 -2.90 -29.22
N LYS A 77 -0.61 -1.70 -29.79
CA LYS A 77 -1.58 -1.12 -30.74
C LYS A 77 -1.56 -1.83 -32.09
N ILE A 78 -0.37 -2.18 -32.57
CA ILE A 78 -0.17 -2.79 -33.89
C ILE A 78 0.12 -4.26 -33.69
N GLN A 79 -0.68 -5.14 -34.29
CA GLN A 79 -0.40 -6.56 -34.32
C GLN A 79 0.51 -6.86 -35.52
N GLU A 80 1.66 -7.48 -35.25
CA GLU A 80 2.59 -7.86 -36.30
C GLU A 80 2.07 -9.11 -37.01
N TRP A 81 2.25 -9.16 -38.33
CA TRP A 81 2.05 -10.38 -39.07
C TRP A 81 3.15 -11.38 -38.71
N VAL A 82 2.78 -12.54 -38.18
CA VAL A 82 3.69 -13.64 -37.92
C VAL A 82 3.75 -14.51 -39.19
N PRO A 83 4.90 -14.62 -39.87
CA PRO A 83 5.00 -15.44 -41.07
C PRO A 83 4.77 -16.92 -40.76
N PRO A 84 4.14 -17.69 -41.66
CA PRO A 84 4.04 -19.14 -41.51
C PRO A 84 5.42 -19.77 -41.67
N THR A 85 5.89 -20.49 -40.64
CA THR A 85 7.11 -21.32 -40.73
C THR A 85 6.78 -22.62 -41.46
N THR A 86 6.50 -22.54 -42.76
CA THR A 86 6.55 -23.73 -43.63
C THR A 86 7.95 -23.83 -44.21
N ALA A 87 8.72 -24.84 -43.78
CA ALA A 87 9.87 -25.30 -44.54
C ALA A 87 9.35 -25.98 -45.83
N PRO A 88 9.73 -25.55 -47.03
CA PRO A 88 9.47 -26.31 -48.23
C PRO A 88 10.71 -27.14 -48.61
N LYS A 89 10.58 -28.46 -48.37
CA LYS A 89 11.33 -29.62 -48.90
C LYS A 89 12.76 -29.87 -48.44
#